data_AF-A0A2G9UBL4-F1
#
_entry.id   AF-A0A2G9UBL4-F1
#
_cell.length_a   1.000
_cell.length_b   1.000
_cell.length_c   1.000
_cell.angle_alpha   90.00
_cell.angle_beta   90.00
_cell.angle_gamma   90.00
#
_symmetry.space_group_name_H-M   'P 1'
#
loop_
_entity.id
_entity.type
_entity.pdbx_description
1 polymer ?
#
loop_
_entity_poly.entity_id
_entity_poly.type
_entity_poly.pdbx_seq_one_letter_code
_entity_poly.pdbx_strand_id
1 'polypeptide(L)'
;MLHVACQTESHLHTACLKMCGDMKMHAYDSGLIHNHDLTREETINIGGKFAVIFTILDVDCDQSKDFASAAKQMSTLIDHAIVNCGGKPTVL
;
A
#
# COMPACT_ATOMS: atom_id res chain seq x y z
N MET A 1 1.03 -6.98 9.38
CA MET A 1 1.65 -5.78 8.78
C MET A 1 1.40 -5.83 7.29
N LEU A 2 0.99 -4.72 6.69
CA LEU A 2 0.76 -4.59 5.25
C LEU A 2 1.67 -3.48 4.70
N HIS A 3 2.38 -3.75 3.61
CA HIS A 3 3.03 -2.76 2.76
C HIS A 3 2.38 -2.75 1.39
N VAL A 4 2.09 -1.58 0.84
CA VAL A 4 1.67 -1.45 -0.55
C VAL A 4 2.57 -0.44 -1.23
N ALA A 5 3.16 -0.82 -2.35
CA ALA A 5 4.01 0.04 -3.15
C ALA A 5 3.31 0.42 -4.45
N CYS A 6 3.05 1.71 -4.60
CA CYS A 6 2.69 2.32 -5.86
C CYS A 6 4.01 2.72 -6.57
N GLN A 7 4.34 2.20 -7.75
CA GLN A 7 5.56 2.58 -8.49
C GLN A 7 5.22 3.11 -9.88
N THR A 8 5.90 4.17 -10.31
CA THR A 8 5.61 4.79 -11.59
C THR A 8 6.79 5.59 -12.17
N GLU A 9 6.69 5.96 -13.44
CA GLU A 9 7.63 6.89 -14.07
C GLU A 9 7.40 8.32 -13.57
N SER A 10 8.42 9.17 -13.66
CA SER A 10 8.42 10.53 -13.09
C SER A 10 7.26 11.41 -13.55
N HIS A 11 6.76 11.23 -14.78
CA HIS A 11 5.63 12.00 -15.32
C HIS A 11 4.25 11.56 -14.77
N LEU A 12 4.16 10.40 -14.11
CA LEU A 12 2.94 9.85 -13.50
C LEU A 12 2.95 9.95 -11.97
N HIS A 13 3.97 10.60 -11.39
CA HIS A 13 4.15 10.80 -9.95
C HIS A 13 2.85 11.28 -9.26
N THR A 14 2.19 12.32 -9.79
CA THR A 14 0.95 12.85 -9.20
C THR A 14 -0.19 11.81 -9.17
N ALA A 15 -0.29 10.96 -10.19
CA ALA A 15 -1.31 9.90 -10.24
C ALA A 15 -1.03 8.82 -9.19
N CYS A 16 0.24 8.47 -9.01
CA CYS A 16 0.69 7.52 -8.00
C CYS A 16 0.39 8.01 -6.57
N LEU A 17 0.70 9.27 -6.26
CA LEU A 17 0.35 9.90 -4.98
C LEU A 17 -1.16 9.88 -4.73
N LYS A 18 -1.95 10.32 -5.71
CA LYS A 18 -3.42 10.35 -5.57
C LYS A 18 -3.98 8.96 -5.28
N MET A 19 -3.53 7.95 -6.03
CA MET A 19 -4.00 6.58 -5.88
C MET A 19 -3.62 5.97 -4.52
N CYS A 20 -2.37 6.16 -4.08
CA CYS A 20 -1.94 5.71 -2.76
C CYS A 20 -2.73 6.44 -1.64
N GLY A 21 -3.10 7.71 -1.85
CA GLY A 21 -4.01 8.46 -0.98
C GLY A 21 -5.46 7.93 -0.96
N ASP A 22 -6.03 7.64 -2.14
CA ASP A 22 -7.38 7.07 -2.29
C ASP A 22 -7.44 5.68 -1.61
N MET A 23 -6.38 4.88 -1.75
CA MET A 23 -6.26 3.57 -1.10
C MET A 23 -6.16 3.71 0.42
N LYS A 24 -5.38 4.68 0.92
CA LYS A 24 -5.31 4.98 2.35
C LYS A 24 -6.69 5.36 2.91
N MET A 25 -7.44 6.21 2.21
CA MET A 25 -8.82 6.53 2.58
C MET A 25 -9.72 5.28 2.58
N HIS A 26 -9.63 4.43 1.56
CA HIS A 26 -10.38 3.18 1.51
C HIS A 26 -10.05 2.23 2.67
N ALA A 27 -8.79 2.21 3.13
CA ALA A 27 -8.39 1.46 4.31
C ALA A 27 -8.99 2.02 5.62
N TYR A 28 -9.20 3.33 5.73
CA TYR A 28 -9.95 3.91 6.85
C TYR A 28 -11.44 3.56 6.77
N ASP A 29 -12.05 3.75 5.62
CA ASP A 29 -13.49 3.52 5.43
C ASP A 29 -13.89 2.05 5.59
N SER A 30 -13.01 1.12 5.21
CA SER A 30 -13.21 -0.32 5.42
C SER A 30 -12.96 -0.77 6.86
N GLY A 31 -12.47 0.12 7.73
CA GLY A 31 -12.09 -0.19 9.09
C GLY A 31 -10.78 -0.98 9.19
N LEU A 32 -9.98 -1.08 8.14
CA LEU A 32 -8.66 -1.73 8.22
C LEU A 32 -7.68 -0.92 9.08
N ILE A 33 -7.77 0.40 9.02
CA ILE A 33 -6.96 1.30 9.86
C ILE A 33 -7.81 1.80 11.02
N HIS A 34 -7.51 1.28 12.20
CA HIS A 34 -8.13 1.75 13.45
C HIS A 34 -7.31 2.82 14.16
N ASN A 35 -6.01 2.93 13.84
CA ASN A 35 -5.10 3.88 14.46
C ASN A 35 -4.17 4.50 13.42
N HIS A 36 -4.25 5.83 13.27
CA HIS A 36 -3.41 6.61 12.36
C HIS A 36 -1.91 6.49 12.70
N ASP A 37 -1.54 6.35 13.98
CA ASP A 37 -0.15 6.26 14.43
C ASP A 37 0.54 4.96 13.97
N LEU A 38 -0.25 3.98 13.55
CA LEU A 38 0.21 2.71 13.00
C LEU A 38 0.33 2.74 11.47
N THR A 39 0.16 3.92 10.85
CA THR A 39 0.35 4.10 9.42
C THR A 39 1.63 4.87 9.12
N ARG A 40 2.36 4.44 8.09
CA ARG A 40 3.54 5.15 7.59
C ARG A 40 3.44 5.28 6.08
N GLU A 41 3.90 6.42 5.59
CA GLU A 41 3.92 6.73 4.17
C GLU A 41 5.32 7.22 3.83
N GLU A 42 5.95 6.56 2.87
CA GLU A 42 7.30 6.88 2.44
C GLU A 42 7.30 7.09 0.93
N THR A 43 7.99 8.15 0.50
CA THR A 43 8.19 8.45 -0.91
C THR A 43 9.66 8.22 -1.23
N ILE A 44 9.95 7.27 -2.11
CA ILE A 44 11.31 6.87 -2.46
C ILE A 44 11.51 6.74 -3.97
N ASN A 45 12.74 6.90 -4.43
CA ASN A 45 13.13 6.59 -5.81
C ASN A 45 13.73 5.18 -5.85
N ILE A 46 13.12 4.28 -6.63
CA ILE A 46 13.58 2.91 -6.83
C ILE A 46 13.97 2.75 -8.29
N GLY A 47 15.27 2.69 -8.57
CA GLY A 47 15.78 2.42 -9.92
C GLY A 47 15.36 3.46 -10.97
N GLY A 48 15.28 4.75 -10.59
CA GLY A 48 14.87 5.84 -11.47
C GLY A 48 13.34 6.03 -11.56
N LYS A 49 12.56 5.14 -10.96
CA LYS A 49 11.11 5.26 -10.84
C LYS A 49 10.72 5.82 -9.49
N PHE A 50 9.62 6.55 -9.47
CA PHE A 50 9.01 7.07 -8.27
C PHE A 50 8.21 5.97 -7.58
N ALA A 51 8.32 5.82 -6.26
CA ALA A 51 7.52 4.89 -5.49
C ALA A 51 6.95 5.54 -4.22
N VAL A 52 5.69 5.26 -3.94
CA VAL A 52 5.04 5.55 -2.65
C VAL A 52 4.81 4.21 -1.95
N ILE A 53 5.35 4.09 -0.75
CA ILE A 53 5.16 2.93 0.10
C ILE A 53 4.21 3.33 1.21
N PHE A 54 3.09 2.63 1.28
CA PHE A 54 2.11 2.76 2.35
C PHE A 54 2.19 1.54 3.26
N THR A 55 2.38 1.78 4.55
CA THR A 55 2.55 0.75 5.57
C THR A 55 1.46 0.85 6.62
N ILE A 56 0.82 -0.28 6.94
CA ILE A 56 -0.10 -0.42 8.07
C ILE A 56 0.45 -1.48 9.04
N LEU A 57 0.63 -1.08 10.29
CA LEU A 57 1.05 -1.95 11.39
C LEU A 57 -0.17 -2.50 12.14
N ASP A 58 0.04 -3.62 12.83
CA ASP A 58 -0.97 -4.27 13.70
C ASP A 58 -2.34 -4.52 13.06
N VAL A 59 -2.31 -4.89 11.79
CA VAL A 59 -3.49 -5.21 11.00
C VAL A 59 -3.71 -6.73 10.95
N ASP A 60 -4.97 -7.16 11.03
CA ASP A 60 -5.35 -8.57 10.89
C ASP A 60 -4.89 -9.15 9.55
N CYS A 61 -4.46 -10.40 9.59
CA CYS A 61 -3.81 -11.04 8.45
C CYS A 61 -4.73 -11.30 7.27
N ASP A 62 -5.97 -11.69 7.52
CA ASP A 62 -6.88 -12.02 6.43
C ASP A 62 -7.46 -10.74 5.83
N GLN A 63 -7.79 -9.75 6.68
CA GLN A 63 -8.14 -8.42 6.21
C GLN A 63 -7.02 -7.77 5.39
N SER A 64 -5.75 -7.93 5.80
CA SER A 64 -4.59 -7.41 5.04
C SER A 64 -4.47 -8.03 3.65
N LYS A 65 -4.70 -9.34 3.52
CA LYS A 65 -4.61 -10.03 2.23
C LYS A 65 -5.74 -9.63 1.30
N ASP A 66 -6.96 -9.54 1.81
CA ASP A 66 -8.13 -9.13 1.05
C ASP A 66 -7.95 -7.70 0.54
N PHE A 67 -7.51 -6.80 1.42
CA PHE A 67 -7.22 -5.42 1.04
C PHE A 67 -6.08 -5.32 0.03
N ALA A 68 -4.95 -6.02 0.24
CA ALA A 68 -3.83 -6.03 -0.70
C ALA A 68 -4.22 -6.53 -2.09
N SER A 69 -5.06 -7.57 -2.14
CA SER A 69 -5.58 -8.13 -3.39
C SER A 69 -6.50 -7.13 -4.09
N ALA A 70 -7.40 -6.48 -3.36
CA ALA A 70 -8.27 -5.43 -3.89
C ALA A 70 -7.46 -4.24 -4.41
N ALA A 71 -6.48 -3.76 -3.65
CA ALA A 71 -5.58 -2.69 -4.04
C ALA A 71 -4.91 -2.98 -5.38
N LYS A 72 -4.33 -4.17 -5.56
CA LYS A 72 -3.73 -4.56 -6.85
C LYS A 72 -4.70 -4.57 -8.03
N GLN A 73 -5.99 -4.84 -7.79
CA GLN A 73 -7.01 -4.79 -8.83
C GLN A 73 -7.45 -3.36 -9.17
N MET A 74 -7.26 -2.40 -8.27
CA MET A 74 -7.66 -1.00 -8.50
C MET A 74 -6.81 -0.30 -9.54
N SER A 75 -5.55 -0.71 -9.74
CA SER A 75 -4.65 -0.04 -10.69
C SER A 75 -3.40 -0.83 -11.02
N THR A 76 -2.94 -0.67 -12.26
CA THR A 76 -1.65 -1.17 -12.76
C THR A 76 -0.44 -0.41 -12.19
N LEU A 77 -0.66 0.71 -11.51
CA LEU A 77 0.41 1.48 -10.84
C LEU A 77 0.82 0.87 -9.50
N ILE A 78 0.05 -0.09 -8.96
CA ILE A 78 0.45 -0.86 -7.77
C ILE A 78 1.32 -2.02 -8.25
N ASP A 79 2.62 -1.87 -8.05
CA ASP A 79 3.61 -2.85 -8.50
C ASP A 79 3.57 -4.10 -7.62
N HIS A 80 3.60 -3.90 -6.30
CA HIS A 80 3.55 -4.99 -5.33
C HIS A 80 2.83 -4.58 -4.05
N ALA A 81 2.15 -5.56 -3.45
CA ALA A 81 1.68 -5.49 -2.08
C ALA A 81 2.34 -6.62 -1.28
N ILE A 82 2.86 -6.32 -0.10
CA ILE A 82 3.53 -7.28 0.78
C ILE A 82 2.75 -7.36 2.07
N VAL A 83 2.21 -8.53 2.35
CA VAL A 83 1.56 -8.83 3.63
C VAL A 83 2.53 -9.64 4.47
N ASN A 84 2.88 -9.16 5.65
CA ASN A 84 3.66 -9.90 6.63
C ASN A 84 2.76 -10.39 7.76
N CYS A 85 2.60 -11.71 7.80
CA CYS A 85 1.79 -12.46 8.75
C CYS A 85 2.66 -13.38 9.59
N GLY A 86 2.80 -13.08 10.88
CA GLY A 86 3.61 -13.90 11.80
C GLY A 86 5.08 -14.01 11.38
N GLY A 87 5.66 -12.96 10.80
CA GLY A 87 7.04 -12.95 10.31
C GLY A 87 7.24 -13.58 8.92
N LYS A 88 6.17 -14.00 8.25
CA LYS A 88 6.22 -14.55 6.89
C LYS A 88 5.71 -13.51 5.90
N PRO A 89 6.61 -12.86 5.13
CA PRO A 89 6.20 -11.94 4.07
C PRO A 89 5.68 -12.72 2.85
N THR A 90 4.51 -12.32 2.37
CA THR A 90 3.90 -12.79 1.13
C THR A 90 3.77 -11.60 0.19
N VAL A 91 4.37 -11.70 -1.01
CA VAL A 91 4.17 -10.74 -2.08
C VAL A 91 2.92 -11.15 -2.85
N LEU A 92 1.97 -10.24 -2.97
CA LEU A 92 0.78 -10.34 -3.80
C LEU A 92 0.98 -9.43 -5.01
#